data_AF-A0A1V4XEJ9-F1
#
_entry.id   AF-A0A1V4XEJ9-F1
#
_cell.length_a   1.000
_cell.length_b   1.000
_cell.length_c   1.000
_cell.angle_alpha   90.00
_cell.angle_beta   90.00
_cell.angle_gamma   90.00
#
_symmetry.space_group_name_H-M   'P 1'
#
loop_
_entity.id
_entity.type
_entity.pdbx_description
1 polymer ?
#
loop_
_entity_poly.entity_id
_entity_poly.type
_entity_poly.pdbx_seq_one_letter_code
_entity_poly.pdbx_strand_id
1 'polypeptide(L)'
;MIGYVSCFRERVGYAFSAERPASVAFGIYLIRVSDGELVWGRMYDRTQQSLLENLLQASTFFTRGPKWVTAAELAEDGVEELLKTFPGYR
;
A
#
# COMPACT_ATOMS: atom_id res chain seq x y z
N MET A 1 -12.70 -10.92 -11.03
CA MET A 1 -11.90 -10.20 -10.01
C MET A 1 -12.55 -8.85 -9.81
N ILE A 2 -12.71 -8.42 -8.56
CA ILE A 2 -13.30 -7.13 -8.19
C ILE A 2 -12.31 -6.43 -7.28
N GLY A 3 -12.20 -5.11 -7.42
CA GLY A 3 -11.43 -4.27 -6.51
C GLY A 3 -12.20 -3.02 -6.15
N TYR A 4 -11.90 -2.46 -4.97
CA TYR A 4 -12.39 -1.15 -4.56
C TYR A 4 -11.26 -0.35 -3.92
N VAL A 5 -11.27 0.96 -4.12
CA VAL A 5 -10.35 1.90 -3.45
C VAL A 5 -11.19 2.77 -2.53
N SER A 6 -10.92 2.70 -1.23
CA SER A 6 -11.64 3.48 -0.20
C SER A 6 -10.89 4.75 0.19
N CYS A 7 -9.56 4.78 0.03
CA CYS A 7 -8.73 5.95 0.25
C CYS A 7 -7.60 5.99 -0.77
N PHE A 8 -7.44 7.11 -1.46
CA PHE A 8 -6.27 7.42 -2.26
C PHE A 8 -5.91 8.88 -2.03
N ARG A 9 -5.09 9.12 -1.01
CA ARG A 9 -4.78 10.47 -0.53
C ARG A 9 -3.29 10.73 -0.65
N GLU A 10 -2.97 11.71 -1.48
CA GLU A 10 -1.61 12.17 -1.67
C GLU A 10 -1.06 12.90 -0.43
N ARG A 11 0.26 12.85 -0.26
CA ARG A 11 0.96 13.67 0.73
C ARG A 11 0.84 15.15 0.41
N VAL A 12 0.77 15.98 1.45
CA VAL A 12 0.85 17.45 1.33
C VAL A 12 2.11 17.91 2.05
N GLY A 13 2.93 18.71 1.37
CA GLY A 13 4.21 19.22 1.87
C GLY A 13 5.40 18.90 0.97
N TYR A 14 6.57 19.41 1.36
CA TYR A 14 7.83 19.21 0.63
C TYR A 14 8.41 17.81 0.87
N ALA A 15 9.32 17.38 -0.02
CA ALA A 15 9.91 16.03 -0.01
C ALA A 15 10.63 15.62 1.30
N PHE A 16 10.87 16.57 2.21
CA PHE A 16 11.50 16.36 3.52
C PHE A 16 10.62 16.81 4.70
N SER A 17 9.44 17.40 4.45
CA SER A 17 8.51 17.84 5.49
C SER A 17 7.09 17.72 4.94
N ALA A 18 6.39 16.66 5.34
CA ALA A 18 4.99 16.46 5.01
C ALA A 18 4.13 17.02 6.15
N GLU A 19 3.29 18.00 5.84
CA GLU A 19 2.22 18.48 6.73
C GLU A 19 1.15 17.39 6.89
N ARG A 20 0.96 16.56 5.85
CA ARG A 20 0.08 15.41 5.86
C ARG A 20 0.68 14.25 5.05
N PRO A 21 0.77 13.03 5.61
CA PRO A 21 1.32 11.88 4.90
C PRO A 21 0.38 11.33 3.83
N ALA A 22 0.95 10.61 2.87
CA ALA A 22 0.18 9.79 1.93
C ALA A 22 -0.57 8.67 2.67
N SER A 23 -1.75 8.33 2.17
CA SER A 23 -2.61 7.29 2.75
C SER A 23 -3.39 6.58 1.64
N VAL A 24 -3.34 5.26 1.65
CA VAL A 24 -3.96 4.41 0.65
C VAL A 24 -4.68 3.27 1.34
N ALA A 25 -5.93 3.04 0.95
CA ALA A 25 -6.70 1.88 1.35
C ALA A 25 -7.49 1.32 0.17
N PHE A 26 -7.36 0.02 -0.08
CA PHE A 26 -8.07 -0.68 -1.15
C PHE A 26 -8.24 -2.17 -0.83
N GLY A 27 -9.21 -2.81 -1.48
CA GLY A 27 -9.45 -4.24 -1.40
C GLY A 27 -9.45 -4.88 -2.78
N ILE A 28 -8.98 -6.13 -2.86
CA ILE A 28 -8.96 -6.95 -4.08
C ILE A 28 -9.53 -8.32 -3.76
N TYR A 29 -10.48 -8.79 -4.59
CA TYR A 29 -11.23 -10.02 -4.37
C TYR A 29 -11.35 -10.83 -5.68
N LEU A 30 -11.05 -12.12 -5.58
CA LEU A 30 -11.30 -13.13 -6.60
C LEU A 30 -12.53 -13.94 -6.20
N ILE A 31 -13.60 -13.77 -6.96
CA ILE A 31 -14.86 -14.47 -6.78
C ILE A 31 -15.02 -15.48 -7.92
N ARG A 32 -15.36 -16.72 -7.59
CA ARG A 32 -15.70 -17.76 -8.56
C ARG A 32 -17.10 -17.49 -9.09
N VAL A 33 -17.22 -17.39 -10.42
CA VAL A 33 -18.47 -16.96 -11.06
C VAL A 33 -19.57 -18.03 -10.97
N SER A 34 -19.20 -19.31 -10.89
CA SER A 34 -20.16 -20.44 -10.90
C SER A 34 -21.06 -20.50 -9.67
N ASP A 35 -20.56 -20.10 -8.50
CA ASP A 35 -21.22 -20.26 -7.20
C ASP A 35 -21.12 -19.00 -6.31
N GLY A 36 -20.39 -17.97 -6.74
CA GLY A 36 -20.18 -16.75 -5.97
C GLY A 36 -19.17 -16.89 -4.84
N GLU A 37 -18.42 -18.00 -4.76
CA GLU A 37 -17.45 -18.23 -3.69
C GLU A 37 -16.29 -17.22 -3.76
N LEU A 38 -15.94 -16.63 -2.62
CA LEU A 38 -14.71 -15.83 -2.49
C LEU A 38 -13.49 -16.77 -2.42
N VAL A 39 -12.82 -16.96 -3.55
CA VAL A 39 -11.64 -17.84 -3.68
C VAL A 39 -10.41 -17.22 -3.03
N TRP A 40 -10.27 -15.90 -3.11
CA TRP A 40 -9.17 -15.17 -2.50
C TRP A 40 -9.56 -13.71 -2.33
N GLY A 41 -9.14 -13.07 -1.25
CA GLY A 41 -9.33 -11.64 -1.08
C GLY A 41 -8.40 -11.06 -0.03
N ARG A 42 -7.94 -9.83 -0.27
CA ARG A 42 -7.04 -9.10 0.63
C ARG A 42 -7.39 -7.63 0.62
N MET A 43 -7.15 -6.98 1.77
CA MET A 43 -7.27 -5.53 1.92
C MET A 43 -5.90 -4.97 2.29
N TYR A 44 -5.58 -3.82 1.74
CA TYR A 44 -4.44 -3.01 2.10
C TYR A 44 -4.96 -1.70 2.70
N ASP A 45 -4.43 -1.32 3.85
CA ASP A 45 -4.72 -0.05 4.51
C ASP A 45 -3.44 0.45 5.17
N ARG A 46 -2.82 1.46 4.57
CA ARG A 46 -1.62 2.09 5.12
C ARG A 46 -1.68 3.60 4.99
N THR A 47 -1.30 4.26 6.07
CA THR A 47 -0.93 5.67 6.09
C THR A 47 0.56 5.75 6.39
N GLN A 48 1.31 6.49 5.58
CA GLN A 48 2.75 6.63 5.80
C GLN A 48 3.00 7.34 7.14
N GLN A 49 3.76 6.70 8.05
CA GLN A 49 4.19 7.34 9.30
C GLN A 49 5.27 8.41 9.04
N SER A 50 5.47 9.30 10.02
CA SER A 50 6.39 10.42 9.88
C SER A 50 7.80 9.97 9.49
N LEU A 51 8.50 10.75 8.63
CA LEU A 51 9.89 10.44 8.27
C LEU A 51 10.80 10.29 9.49
N LEU A 52 10.53 11.01 10.59
CA LEU A 52 11.33 10.94 11.81
C LEU A 52 11.17 9.59 12.53
N GLU A 53 9.94 9.07 12.61
CA GLU A 53 9.67 7.72 13.14
C GLU A 53 10.26 6.62 12.26
N ASN A 54 10.19 6.79 10.93
CA ASN A 54 10.83 5.87 9.99
C ASN A 54 12.36 5.92 10.07
N LEU A 55 13.00 7.09 10.19
CA LEU A 55 14.46 7.23 10.32
C LEU A 55 14.99 6.56 11.61
N LEU A 56 14.24 6.65 12.71
CA LEU A 56 14.59 5.98 13.96
C LEU A 56 14.46 4.45 13.89
N GLN A 57 13.54 3.93 13.07
CA GLN A 57 13.32 2.50 12.86
C GLN A 57 14.15 1.90 11.71
N ALA A 58 14.61 2.72 10.75
CA ALA A 58 15.21 2.28 9.49
C ALA A 58 16.75 2.19 9.50
N SER A 59 17.37 1.87 10.63
CA SER A 59 18.80 1.49 10.66
C SER A 59 19.08 0.18 9.90
N THR A 60 18.04 -0.51 9.42
CA THR A 60 18.14 -1.80 8.72
C THR A 60 17.52 -1.84 7.31
N PHE A 61 16.95 -0.74 6.80
CA PHE A 61 16.16 -0.79 5.55
C PHE A 61 16.46 0.39 4.62
N PHE A 62 17.58 0.36 3.87
CA PHE A 62 17.76 1.34 2.78
C PHE A 62 18.46 0.78 1.55
N THR A 63 17.66 0.43 0.52
CA THR A 63 18.08 0.44 -0.89
C THR A 63 17.39 1.56 -1.69
N ARG A 64 16.37 2.22 -1.12
CA ARG A 64 15.71 3.42 -1.69
C ARG A 64 15.65 4.49 -0.61
N GLY A 65 16.47 5.54 -0.73
CA GLY A 65 16.79 6.55 0.31
C GLY A 65 15.61 7.25 1.00
N PRO A 66 15.88 8.13 1.99
CA PRO A 66 14.88 8.68 2.91
C PRO A 66 13.99 9.74 2.22
N LYS A 67 13.02 9.28 1.42
CA LYS A 67 12.05 10.15 0.74
C LYS A 67 10.64 9.73 1.11
N TRP A 68 9.77 10.70 1.36
CA TRP A 68 8.34 10.46 1.45
C TRP A 68 7.83 9.83 0.13
N VAL A 69 7.06 8.75 0.21
CA VAL A 69 6.49 8.09 -0.97
C VAL A 69 5.16 8.77 -1.31
N THR A 70 4.85 8.81 -2.59
CA THR A 70 3.56 9.25 -3.11
C THR A 70 2.47 8.22 -2.79
N ALA A 71 1.21 8.62 -2.89
CA ALA A 71 0.11 7.67 -2.80
C ALA A 71 0.19 6.58 -3.89
N ALA A 72 0.69 6.92 -5.08
CA ALA A 72 0.90 5.96 -6.15
C ALA A 72 1.95 4.90 -5.79
N GLU A 73 3.13 5.32 -5.34
CA GLU A 73 4.20 4.41 -4.88
C GLU A 73 3.70 3.53 -3.70
N LEU A 74 2.98 4.11 -2.73
CA LEU A 74 2.41 3.36 -1.60
C LEU A 74 1.36 2.33 -2.05
N ALA A 75 0.60 2.63 -3.11
CA ALA A 75 -0.36 1.71 -3.70
C ALA A 75 0.32 0.59 -4.49
N GLU A 76 1.36 0.91 -5.27
CA GLU A 76 2.17 -0.08 -5.99
C GLU A 76 2.79 -1.10 -5.03
N ASP A 77 3.43 -0.61 -3.95
CA ASP A 77 3.99 -1.46 -2.90
C ASP A 77 2.90 -2.35 -2.28
N GLY A 78 1.72 -1.78 -2.00
CA GLY A 78 0.59 -2.52 -1.47
C GLY A 78 0.09 -3.62 -2.41
N VAL A 79 0.00 -3.34 -3.72
CA VAL A 79 -0.40 -4.32 -4.72
C VAL A 79 0.62 -5.46 -4.79
N GLU A 80 1.91 -5.14 -4.82
CA GLU A 80 2.97 -6.15 -4.83
C GLU A 80 2.94 -7.03 -3.58
N GLU A 81 2.76 -6.43 -2.39
CA GLU A 81 2.61 -7.16 -1.13
C GLU A 81 1.41 -8.11 -1.14
N LEU A 82 0.24 -7.63 -1.58
CA LEU A 82 -0.95 -8.47 -1.64
C LEU A 82 -0.81 -9.60 -2.65
N LEU A 83 -0.24 -9.32 -3.83
CA LEU A 83 -0.03 -10.31 -4.89
C LEU A 83 0.88 -11.45 -4.45
N LYS A 84 1.85 -11.22 -3.56
CA LYS A 84 2.66 -12.31 -2.96
C LYS A 84 1.83 -13.36 -2.22
N THR A 85 0.61 -13.02 -1.80
CA THR A 85 -0.33 -13.95 -1.14
C THR A 85 -1.33 -14.57 -2.12
N PHE A 86 -1.26 -14.23 -3.40
CA PHE A 86 -2.16 -14.74 -4.42
C PHE A 86 -1.84 -16.22 -4.73
N PRO A 87 -2.85 -17.12 -4.81
CA PRO A 87 -2.61 -18.55 -5.03
C PRO A 87 -1.83 -18.89 -6.31
N GLY A 88 -1.84 -18.02 -7.32
CA GLY A 88 -1.11 -18.19 -8.58
C GLY A 88 0.19 -17.37 -8.68
N TYR A 89 0.66 -16.76 -7.60
CA TYR A 89 1.90 -15.96 -7.62
C TYR A 89 3.11 -16.87 -7.89
N ARG A 90 3.90 -16.55 -8.91
CA ARG A 90 5.12 -17.26 -9.33
C ARG A 90 6.26 -16.29 -9.49
#